data_AF-A0A5N6XKM4-F1
#
_entry.id   AF-A0A5N6XKM4-F1
#
_cell.length_a   1.000
_cell.length_b   1.000
_cell.length_c   1.000
_cell.angle_alpha   90.00
_cell.angle_beta   90.00
_cell.angle_gamma   90.00
#
_symmetry.space_group_name_H-M   'P 1'
#
loop_
_entity.id
_entity.type
_entity.pdbx_description
1 polymer ?
#
loop_
_entity_poly.entity_id
_entity_poly.type
_entity_poly.pdbx_seq_one_letter_code
_entity_poly.pdbx_strand_id
1 'polypeptide(L)'
;MVGHNDPKTGWWMGEPGNSVRPTPIRITTYALSPNRQRPFAGAFHAAIYNTFRRCRHQVLYVVPPFLVAYAAVNWANERNEYLNSKQGRLERADSAE
;
A
#
# COMPACT_ATOMS: atom_id res chain seq x y z
N MET A 1 0.76 -31.39 -21.36
CA MET A 1 1.84 -30.79 -22.16
C MET A 1 2.36 -29.61 -21.37
N VAL A 2 3.57 -29.70 -20.83
CA VAL A 2 4.23 -28.57 -20.13
C VAL A 2 4.70 -27.61 -21.21
N GLY A 3 4.21 -26.37 -21.18
CA GLY A 3 4.56 -25.34 -22.16
C GLY A 3 6.03 -24.95 -22.02
N HIS A 4 6.78 -25.04 -23.12
CA HIS A 4 8.11 -24.46 -23.22
C HIS A 4 8.00 -22.94 -23.08
N ASN A 5 8.96 -22.29 -22.42
CA ASN A 5 8.95 -20.84 -22.26
C ASN A 5 9.04 -20.15 -23.61
N ASP A 6 7.91 -19.64 -24.06
CA ASP A 6 7.83 -18.81 -25.26
C ASP A 6 7.19 -17.47 -24.86
N PRO A 7 7.92 -16.34 -24.97
CA PRO A 7 7.38 -15.00 -24.73
C PRO A 7 6.10 -14.70 -25.52
N LYS A 8 5.88 -15.38 -26.65
CA LYS A 8 4.70 -15.20 -27.51
C LYS A 8 3.48 -15.97 -27.03
N THR A 9 3.64 -16.97 -26.17
CA THR A 9 2.54 -17.79 -25.64
C THR A 9 2.07 -17.34 -24.25
N GLY A 10 2.68 -16.30 -23.67
CA GLY A 10 2.29 -15.74 -22.38
C GLY A 10 2.81 -16.52 -21.16
N TRP A 11 3.61 -17.57 -21.39
CA TRP A 11 4.25 -18.35 -20.34
C TRP A 11 5.60 -17.72 -19.95
N TRP A 12 5.55 -16.80 -18.99
CA TRP A 12 6.72 -16.01 -18.54
C TRP A 12 7.49 -16.63 -17.37
N MET A 13 6.85 -17.56 -16.64
CA MET A 13 7.40 -18.20 -15.45
C MET A 13 7.49 -19.70 -15.71
N GLY A 14 8.60 -20.11 -16.30
CA GLY A 14 8.89 -21.51 -16.55
C GLY A 14 9.38 -22.28 -15.34
N GLU A 15 9.79 -23.51 -15.60
CA GLU A 15 10.42 -24.37 -14.60
C GLU A 15 11.69 -23.74 -14.01
N PRO A 16 12.07 -24.09 -12.77
CA PRO A 16 13.34 -23.65 -12.20
C PRO A 16 14.52 -23.95 -13.15
N GLY A 17 15.30 -22.92 -13.50
CA GLY A 17 16.43 -23.02 -14.44
C GLY A 17 16.09 -22.72 -15.90
N ASN A 18 14.81 -22.76 -16.28
CA ASN A 18 14.31 -22.27 -17.56
C ASN A 18 13.30 -21.16 -17.24
N SER A 19 13.77 -19.95 -16.98
CA SER A 19 12.92 -18.77 -16.86
C SER A 19 13.34 -17.78 -17.93
N VAL A 20 12.41 -16.98 -18.48
CA VAL A 20 12.67 -15.95 -19.52
C VAL A 20 13.51 -14.77 -18.97
N ARG A 21 14.21 -14.96 -17.85
CA ARG A 21 15.06 -13.95 -17.23
C ARG A 21 16.38 -13.88 -18.00
N PRO A 22 16.96 -12.69 -18.17
CA PRO A 22 18.32 -12.58 -18.68
C PRO A 22 19.26 -13.38 -17.78
N THR A 23 20.11 -14.21 -18.37
CA THR A 23 21.07 -15.04 -17.64
C THR A 23 21.99 -14.12 -16.80
N PRO A 24 22.07 -14.28 -15.47
CA PRO A 24 22.98 -13.49 -14.66
C PRO A 24 24.42 -13.90 -15.00
N ILE A 25 25.20 -12.97 -15.54
CA ILE A 25 26.61 -13.21 -15.88
C ILE A 25 27.47 -12.56 -14.78
N ARG A 26 28.46 -13.30 -14.25
CA ARG A 26 29.50 -12.81 -13.31
C ARG A 26 28.98 -12.22 -11.97
N ILE A 27 27.88 -12.74 -11.43
CA ILE A 27 27.41 -12.37 -10.09
C ILE A 27 27.70 -13.53 -9.13
N THR A 28 28.52 -13.29 -8.11
CA THR A 28 28.79 -14.27 -7.05
C THR A 28 28.04 -13.89 -5.78
N THR A 29 27.22 -14.80 -5.25
CA THR A 29 26.47 -14.60 -4.02
C THR A 29 27.04 -15.45 -2.90
N TYR A 30 27.09 -14.89 -1.70
CA TYR A 30 27.55 -15.58 -0.50
C TYR A 30 26.44 -15.58 0.54
N ALA A 31 26.27 -16.70 1.24
CA ALA A 31 25.27 -16.84 2.29
C ALA A 31 25.85 -17.64 3.47
N LEU A 32 25.41 -17.29 4.68
CA LEU A 32 25.69 -18.04 5.91
C LEU A 32 24.49 -18.92 6.26
N SER A 33 24.74 -20.13 6.76
CA SER A 33 23.66 -21.01 7.25
C SER A 33 22.84 -20.31 8.34
N PRO A 34 21.49 -20.38 8.31
CA PRO A 34 20.62 -19.74 9.30
C PRO A 34 20.92 -20.17 10.75
N ASN A 35 21.32 -21.43 10.95
CA ASN A 35 21.67 -21.96 12.28
C ASN A 35 22.92 -21.32 12.89
N ARG A 36 23.72 -20.61 12.08
CA ARG A 36 24.90 -19.86 12.54
C ARG A 36 24.65 -18.35 12.66
N GLN A 37 23.45 -17.88 12.34
CA GLN A 37 23.07 -16.47 12.44
C GLN A 37 22.24 -16.24 13.70
N ARG A 38 22.32 -15.03 14.26
CA ARG A 38 21.42 -14.58 15.32
C ARG A 38 20.18 -13.94 14.65
N PRO A 39 18.98 -14.54 14.75
CA PRO A 39 17.84 -14.15 13.92
C PRO A 39 17.32 -12.72 14.18
N PHE A 40 17.50 -12.19 15.40
CA PHE A 40 17.06 -10.84 15.78
C PHE A 40 18.22 -9.88 16.12
N ALA A 41 19.45 -10.20 15.72
CA ALA A 41 20.57 -9.31 15.99
C ALA A 41 20.34 -7.93 15.36
N GLY A 42 20.34 -6.88 16.19
CA GLY A 42 20.12 -5.51 15.74
C GLY A 42 18.69 -5.20 15.27
N ALA A 43 17.73 -6.13 15.46
CA ALA A 43 16.38 -5.97 14.95
C ALA A 43 15.67 -4.73 15.51
N PHE A 44 15.81 -4.42 16.81
CA PHE A 44 15.16 -3.24 17.39
C PHE A 44 15.70 -1.93 16.83
N HIS A 45 17.03 -1.78 16.79
CA HIS A 45 17.66 -0.58 16.23
C HIS A 45 17.34 -0.43 14.74
N ALA A 46 17.50 -1.50 13.96
CA ALA A 46 17.22 -1.48 12.53
C ALA A 46 15.73 -1.28 12.25
N ALA A 47 14.83 -1.93 12.99
CA ALA A 47 13.39 -1.83 12.77
C ALA A 47 12.89 -0.41 13.02
N ILE A 48 13.23 0.21 14.14
CA ILE A 48 12.69 1.53 14.50
C ILE A 48 13.12 2.58 13.47
N TYR A 49 14.43 2.73 13.22
CA TYR A 49 14.93 3.78 12.35
C TYR A 49 14.61 3.53 10.87
N ASN A 50 14.67 2.28 10.42
CA ASN A 50 14.34 1.95 9.04
C ASN A 50 12.84 2.05 8.77
N THR A 51 12.00 1.69 9.73
CA THR A 51 10.54 1.85 9.60
C THR A 51 10.17 3.32 9.57
N PHE A 52 10.68 4.13 10.49
CA PHE A 52 10.43 5.58 10.47
C PHE A 52 10.87 6.22 9.15
N ARG A 53 12.08 5.91 8.68
CA ARG A 53 12.58 6.40 7.39
C ARG A 53 11.68 5.98 6.24
N ARG A 54 11.20 4.74 6.19
CA ARG A 54 10.29 4.26 5.14
C ARG A 54 8.93 4.95 5.21
N CYS A 55 8.35 5.08 6.40
CA CYS A 55 7.05 5.72 6.59
C CYS A 55 7.08 7.19 6.17
N ARG A 56 8.11 7.96 6.55
CA ARG A 56 8.19 9.40 6.21
C ARG A 56 8.10 9.66 4.70
N HIS A 57 8.65 8.76 3.87
CA HIS A 57 8.64 8.92 2.42
C HIS A 57 7.26 8.64 1.79
N GLN A 58 6.37 7.97 2.52
CA GLN A 58 5.03 7.62 2.04
C GLN A 58 3.93 8.49 2.66
N VAL A 59 4.21 9.16 3.79
CA VAL A 59 3.24 10.02 4.49
C VAL A 59 2.57 11.02 3.56
N LEU A 60 3.30 11.67 2.65
CA LEU A 60 2.71 12.66 1.73
C LEU A 60 1.81 12.07 0.64
N TYR A 61 1.92 10.78 0.34
CA TYR A 61 1.01 10.12 -0.61
C TYR A 61 -0.24 9.58 0.09
N VAL A 62 -0.10 9.19 1.35
CA VAL A 62 -1.16 8.49 2.10
C VAL A 62 -1.99 9.47 2.92
N VAL A 63 -1.37 10.41 3.62
CA VAL A 63 -2.06 11.30 4.58
C VAL A 63 -2.99 12.30 3.89
N PRO A 64 -2.62 13.00 2.79
CA PRO A 64 -3.52 13.97 2.16
C PRO A 64 -4.88 13.39 1.70
N PRO A 65 -4.96 12.26 0.98
CA PRO A 65 -6.26 11.72 0.58
C PRO A 65 -7.10 11.27 1.78
N PHE A 66 -6.49 10.73 2.84
CA PHE A 66 -7.23 10.36 4.04
C PHE A 66 -7.74 11.57 4.82
N LEU A 67 -6.97 12.66 4.90
CA LEU A 67 -7.41 13.92 5.50
C LEU A 67 -8.63 14.49 4.76
N VAL A 68 -8.57 14.53 3.43
CA VAL A 68 -9.67 15.02 2.60
C VAL A 68 -10.91 14.14 2.77
N ALA A 69 -10.75 12.82 2.74
CA ALA A 69 -11.85 11.89 2.93
C ALA A 69 -12.50 12.06 4.32
N TYR A 70 -11.69 12.19 5.38
CA TYR A 70 -12.19 12.39 6.73
C TYR A 70 -12.94 13.71 6.87
N ALA A 71 -12.39 14.80 6.33
CA ALA A 71 -13.05 16.11 6.34
C ALA A 71 -14.39 16.09 5.58
N ALA A 72 -14.43 15.43 4.42
CA ALA A 72 -15.65 15.31 3.61
C ALA A 72 -16.74 14.52 4.33
N VAL A 73 -16.38 13.41 4.99
CA VAL A 73 -17.32 12.60 5.78
C VAL A 73 -17.84 13.38 6.98
N ASN A 74 -16.97 14.10 7.70
CA ASN A 74 -17.39 14.91 8.85
C ASN A 74 -18.38 16.01 8.42
N TRP A 75 -18.05 16.74 7.35
CA TRP A 75 -18.95 17.74 6.76
C TRP A 75 -20.29 17.13 6.33
N ALA A 76 -20.27 15.96 5.68
CA ALA A 76 -21.48 15.30 5.21
C ALA A 76 -22.39 14.88 6.39
N ASN A 77 -21.81 14.39 7.49
CA ASN A 77 -22.57 14.01 8.68
C ASN A 77 -23.22 15.23 9.34
N GLU A 78 -22.45 16.29 9.58
CA GLU A 78 -22.96 17.54 10.17
C GLU A 78 -24.07 18.15 9.31
N ARG A 79 -23.89 18.15 7.98
CA ARG A 79 -24.89 18.66 7.04
C ARG A 79 -26.15 17.78 7.02
N ASN A 80 -26.01 16.47 7.10
CA ASN A 80 -27.14 15.54 7.13
C ASN A 80 -27.98 15.74 8.41
N GLU A 81 -27.33 15.83 9.57
CA GLU A 81 -27.99 16.10 10.84
C GLU A 81 -28.72 17.45 10.83
N TYR A 82 -28.07 18.49 10.30
CA TYR A 82 -28.67 19.81 10.16
C TYR A 82 -29.95 19.79 9.32
N LEU A 83 -29.93 19.15 8.14
CA LEU A 83 -31.07 19.09 7.23
C LEU A 83 -32.26 18.30 7.83
N ASN A 84 -31.98 17.31 8.66
CA ASN A 84 -33.00 16.52 9.36
C ASN A 84 -33.47 17.17 10.68
N SER A 85 -32.82 18.25 11.12
CA SER A 85 -33.21 19.01 12.30
C SER A 85 -34.52 19.80 12.08
N LYS A 86 -35.09 20.33 13.16
CA LYS A 86 -36.27 21.21 13.07
C LYS A 86 -35.97 22.51 12.34
N GLN A 87 -34.79 23.10 12.58
CA GLN A 87 -34.38 24.36 11.96
C GLN A 87 -34.15 24.20 10.45
N GLY A 88 -33.47 23.12 10.04
CA GLY A 88 -33.25 22.82 8.62
C GLY A 88 -34.55 22.54 7.84
N ARG A 89 -35.58 22.00 8.50
CA ARG A 89 -36.91 21.84 7.89
C ARG A 89 -37.66 23.16 7.71
N LEU A 90 -37.49 24.12 8.63
CA LEU A 90 -38.09 25.44 8.54
C LEU A 90 -37.47 26.26 7.40
N GLU A 91 -36.14 26.31 7.31
CA GLU A 91 -35.43 26.99 6.21
C GLU A 91 -35.82 26.43 4.83
N ARG A 92 -36.03 25.11 4.75
CA ARG A 92 -36.44 24.45 3.52
C ARG A 92 -37.89 24.73 3.14
N ALA A 93 -38.75 24.98 4.12
CA ALA A 93 -40.13 25.39 3.90
C ALA A 93 -40.21 26.86 3.46
N ASP A 94 -39.44 27.75 4.09
CA ASP A 94 -39.31 29.18 3.74
C ASP A 94 -38.73 29.38 2.33
N SER A 95 -37.80 28.53 1.90
CA SER A 95 -37.22 28.58 0.55
C SER A 95 -38.12 28.03 -0.56
N ALA A 96 -39.26 27.42 -0.22
CA ALA A 96 -40.18 26.80 -1.18
C ALA A 96 -41.43 27.64 -1.48
N GLU A 97 -41.64 28.71 -0.71
CA GLU A 97 -42.62 29.78 -0.97
C GLU A 97 -42.01 30.86 -1.88
#